data_AF-A0A944PH70-F1
#
_entry.id   AF-A0A944PH70-F1
#
_cell.length_a   1.000
_cell.length_b   1.000
_cell.length_c   1.000
_cell.angle_alpha   90.00
_cell.angle_beta   90.00
_cell.angle_gamma   90.00
#
_symmetry.space_group_name_H-M   'P 1'
#
loop_
_entity.id
_entity.type
_entity.pdbx_description
1 polymer ?
#
loop_
_entity_poly.entity_id
_entity_poly.type
_entity_poly.pdbx_seq_one_letter_code
_entity_poly.pdbx_strand_id
1 'polypeptide(L)'
;MTVPLDEAVPVEPPDPSPRRRHRPVGDPVKALLHRHRELCERAVDPLEIAAGLEAHGITDRTAARFRHRDVFSLAEELYARTPRAQSPPATPAGIPVGRRAVRGFGYALLPGALALGAAAAGVPWAGALAVLAAVAGLGRPVRPGRSAAPVYLLAAAVVGWAVLRHGTPLGVALAVAVAPGHLAGAWFAARARRRLAGSRALEDFADGVKPLLVGTALLFTAAAAGAAAVAGAPLPTAVPLAVLLFLTRLMLAHGAPRRGIAAAMALALVPFPAAPFAAAAGLLVPAVLALSRASAHARP
;
A
#
# COMPACT_ATOMS: atom_id res chain seq x y z
N MET A 1 -62.42 -40.52 75.13
CA MET A 1 -61.32 -40.48 76.11
C MET A 1 -60.33 -39.43 75.61
N THR A 2 -60.13 -38.39 76.40
CA THR A 2 -59.35 -37.16 76.15
C THR A 2 -57.85 -37.42 75.93
N VAL A 3 -57.12 -36.39 75.43
CA VAL A 3 -55.66 -36.04 75.52
C VAL A 3 -55.09 -35.62 74.12
N PRO A 4 -54.15 -34.65 73.99
CA PRO A 4 -54.43 -33.31 73.45
C PRO A 4 -53.43 -32.87 72.33
N LEU A 5 -53.40 -31.56 72.07
CA LEU A 5 -52.52 -30.78 71.18
C LEU A 5 -51.01 -30.97 71.46
N ASP A 6 -50.18 -30.93 70.41
CA ASP A 6 -48.86 -30.29 70.47
C ASP A 6 -48.35 -29.83 69.08
N GLU A 7 -47.48 -28.83 69.14
CA GLU A 7 -47.07 -27.79 68.20
C GLU A 7 -46.11 -28.15 67.04
N ALA A 8 -46.10 -27.24 66.04
CA ALA A 8 -44.99 -26.74 65.20
C ALA A 8 -44.10 -27.75 64.43
N VAL A 9 -43.71 -27.52 63.17
CA VAL A 9 -42.75 -26.51 62.71
C VAL A 9 -42.84 -26.39 61.17
N PRO A 10 -42.76 -25.19 60.55
CA PRO A 10 -42.66 -25.06 59.10
C PRO A 10 -41.26 -25.42 58.61
N VAL A 11 -41.17 -26.35 57.64
CA VAL A 11 -39.91 -26.72 56.99
C VAL A 11 -39.51 -25.61 56.00
N GLU A 12 -38.50 -24.84 56.38
CA GLU A 12 -37.85 -23.83 55.54
C GLU A 12 -36.93 -24.51 54.51
N PRO A 13 -37.03 -24.19 53.21
CA PRO A 13 -36.16 -24.77 52.19
C PRO A 13 -34.73 -24.23 52.29
N PRO A 14 -33.71 -25.03 51.95
CA PRO A 14 -32.31 -24.70 52.17
C PRO A 14 -31.84 -23.50 51.33
N ASP A 15 -31.11 -22.61 52.01
CA ASP A 15 -30.38 -21.46 51.47
C ASP A 15 -29.51 -21.85 50.26
N PRO A 16 -29.73 -21.26 49.07
CA PRO A 16 -28.83 -21.46 47.95
C PRO A 16 -27.51 -20.74 48.24
N SER A 17 -26.57 -21.51 48.77
CA SER A 17 -25.14 -21.18 48.85
C SER A 17 -24.71 -20.25 47.70
N PRO A 18 -24.10 -19.09 48.00
CA PRO A 18 -23.74 -18.15 46.95
C PRO A 18 -22.69 -18.82 46.08
N ARG A 19 -23.09 -19.22 44.87
CA ARG A 19 -22.17 -19.53 43.79
C ARG A 19 -21.28 -18.32 43.65
N ARG A 20 -20.08 -18.37 44.23
CA ARG A 20 -19.02 -17.39 44.08
C ARG A 20 -18.74 -17.29 42.58
N ARG A 21 -19.45 -16.39 41.90
CA ARG A 21 -19.03 -15.86 40.63
C ARG A 21 -17.71 -15.18 40.94
N HIS A 22 -16.61 -15.87 40.62
CA HIS A 22 -15.29 -15.27 40.63
C HIS A 22 -15.31 -14.18 39.56
N ARG A 23 -15.77 -13.00 39.96
CA ARG A 23 -15.67 -11.76 39.19
C ARG A 23 -14.17 -11.56 39.03
N PRO A 24 -13.60 -11.51 37.83
CA PRO A 24 -12.25 -10.99 37.71
C PRO A 24 -12.33 -9.56 38.25
N VAL A 25 -11.69 -9.33 39.40
CA VAL A 25 -11.53 -8.01 39.99
C VAL A 25 -10.47 -7.32 39.15
N GLY A 26 -10.88 -6.89 37.96
CA GLY A 26 -9.98 -6.34 36.96
C GLY A 26 -10.66 -6.30 35.60
N ASP A 27 -10.53 -5.18 34.93
CA ASP A 27 -10.89 -5.04 33.52
C ASP A 27 -10.10 -6.08 32.70
N PRO A 28 -10.76 -7.09 32.09
CA PRO A 28 -10.08 -8.20 31.42
C PRO A 28 -9.23 -7.72 30.25
N VAL A 29 -9.61 -6.61 29.62
CA VAL A 29 -8.84 -5.97 28.55
C VAL A 29 -7.55 -5.35 29.11
N LYS A 30 -7.58 -4.77 30.32
CA LYS A 30 -6.38 -4.25 30.99
C LYS A 30 -5.38 -5.35 31.34
N ALA A 31 -5.87 -6.51 31.79
CA ALA A 31 -5.02 -7.67 32.03
C ALA A 31 -4.37 -8.18 30.73
N LEU A 32 -5.12 -8.16 29.62
CA LEU A 32 -4.62 -8.53 28.30
C LEU A 32 -3.58 -7.52 27.76
N LEU A 33 -3.84 -6.22 27.94
CA LEU A 33 -2.91 -5.13 27.59
C LEU A 33 -1.59 -5.29 28.34
N HIS A 34 -1.63 -5.66 29.63
CA HIS A 34 -0.43 -5.89 30.41
C HIS A 34 0.40 -7.08 29.88
N ARG A 35 -0.25 -8.17 29.46
CA ARG A 35 0.42 -9.35 28.90
C ARG A 35 1.03 -9.09 27.52
N HIS A 36 0.38 -8.29 26.68
CA HIS A 36 0.84 -7.96 25.33
C HIS A 36 1.35 -6.52 25.22
N ARG A 37 1.93 -6.00 26.31
CA ARG A 37 2.35 -4.59 26.42
C ARG A 37 3.37 -4.20 25.35
N GLU A 38 4.40 -5.01 25.17
CA GLU A 38 5.46 -4.75 24.17
C GLU A 38 4.95 -4.76 22.73
N LEU A 39 3.90 -5.54 22.44
CA LEU A 39 3.24 -5.57 21.14
C LEU A 39 2.40 -4.29 20.96
N CYS A 40 1.61 -3.91 21.96
CA CYS A 40 0.72 -2.75 21.90
C CYS A 40 1.48 -1.41 21.87
N GLU A 41 2.64 -1.33 22.54
CA GLU A 41 3.50 -0.15 22.56
C GLU A 41 4.29 0.05 21.25
N ARG A 42 4.66 -1.03 20.56
CA ARG A 42 5.40 -0.97 19.27
C ARG A 42 4.49 -0.86 18.05
N ALA A 43 3.26 -1.33 18.15
CA ALA A 43 2.33 -1.38 17.02
C ALA A 43 1.96 0.04 16.54
N VAL A 44 2.09 0.25 15.24
CA VAL A 44 1.80 1.54 14.58
C VAL A 44 0.31 1.69 14.28
N ASP A 45 -0.42 0.58 14.20
CA ASP A 45 -1.86 0.55 13.93
C ASP A 45 -2.56 -0.65 14.61
N PRO A 46 -3.92 -0.67 14.69
CA PRO A 46 -4.67 -1.77 15.29
C PRO A 46 -4.51 -3.12 14.57
N LEU A 47 -4.13 -3.14 13.28
CA LEU A 47 -4.00 -4.37 12.50
C LEU A 47 -2.73 -5.14 12.90
N GLU A 48 -1.64 -4.44 13.20
CA GLU A 48 -0.43 -5.05 13.77
C GLU A 48 -0.71 -5.68 15.14
N ILE A 49 -1.57 -5.05 15.96
CA ILE A 49 -2.04 -5.63 17.22
C ILE A 49 -2.88 -6.88 16.94
N ALA A 50 -3.84 -6.83 16.01
CA ALA A 50 -4.68 -7.98 15.67
C ALA A 50 -3.84 -9.19 15.19
N ALA A 51 -2.91 -8.96 14.26
CA ALA A 51 -2.00 -10.00 13.75
C ALA A 51 -1.09 -10.56 14.85
N GLY A 52 -0.60 -9.68 15.74
CA GLY A 52 0.17 -10.12 16.90
C GLY A 52 -0.66 -10.94 17.88
N LEU A 53 -1.91 -10.57 18.15
CA LEU A 53 -2.82 -11.35 19.02
C LEU A 53 -3.13 -12.72 18.40
N GLU A 54 -3.40 -12.80 17.10
CA GLU A 54 -3.61 -14.06 16.38
C GLU A 54 -2.39 -14.97 16.42
N ALA A 55 -1.19 -14.42 16.23
CA ALA A 55 0.07 -15.17 16.35
C ALA A 55 0.29 -15.74 17.77
N HIS A 56 -0.31 -15.12 18.79
CA HIS A 56 -0.32 -15.62 20.17
C HIS A 56 -1.58 -16.46 20.49
N GLY A 57 -2.33 -16.90 19.47
CA GLY A 57 -3.45 -17.83 19.60
C GLY A 57 -4.79 -17.20 19.98
N ILE A 58 -4.92 -15.87 19.92
CA ILE A 58 -6.18 -15.18 20.20
C ILE A 58 -7.02 -15.13 18.91
N THR A 59 -8.17 -15.78 18.94
CA THR A 59 -9.11 -15.87 17.81
C THR A 59 -10.41 -15.11 18.14
N ASP A 60 -11.32 -14.97 17.18
CA ASP A 60 -12.60 -14.28 17.39
C ASP A 60 -13.43 -14.88 18.53
N ARG A 61 -13.38 -16.22 18.70
CA ARG A 61 -14.02 -16.91 19.83
C ARG A 61 -13.38 -16.51 21.17
N THR A 62 -12.09 -16.22 21.19
CA THR A 62 -11.37 -15.70 22.37
C THR A 62 -11.69 -14.22 22.57
N ALA A 63 -11.80 -13.42 21.51
CA ALA A 63 -12.17 -12.01 21.56
C ALA A 63 -13.59 -11.77 22.10
N ALA A 64 -14.53 -12.66 21.78
CA ALA A 64 -15.88 -12.65 22.34
C ALA A 64 -15.89 -12.76 23.88
N ARG A 65 -14.90 -13.44 24.49
CA ARG A 65 -14.76 -13.53 25.96
C ARG A 65 -14.36 -12.19 26.58
N PHE A 66 -13.74 -11.31 25.81
CA PHE A 66 -13.44 -9.92 26.19
C PHE A 66 -14.59 -8.95 25.85
N ARG A 67 -15.75 -9.46 25.39
CA ARG A 67 -16.91 -8.67 24.93
C ARG A 67 -16.68 -7.82 23.68
N HIS A 68 -15.76 -8.27 22.82
CA HIS A 68 -15.54 -7.69 21.49
C HIS A 68 -16.00 -8.68 20.41
N ARG A 69 -16.52 -8.17 19.29
CA ARG A 69 -17.12 -8.97 18.22
C ARG A 69 -16.10 -9.89 17.53
N ASP A 70 -14.88 -9.40 17.36
CA ASP A 70 -13.77 -10.05 16.65
C ASP A 70 -12.42 -9.57 17.21
N VAL A 71 -11.33 -10.20 16.78
CA VAL A 71 -9.96 -9.83 17.19
C VAL A 71 -9.64 -8.38 16.80
N PHE A 72 -10.19 -7.89 15.70
CA PHE A 72 -10.00 -6.51 15.24
C PHE A 72 -10.61 -5.49 16.21
N SER A 73 -11.85 -5.69 16.63
CA SER A 73 -12.55 -4.85 17.61
C SER A 73 -11.84 -4.86 18.97
N LEU A 74 -11.26 -6.00 19.35
CA LEU A 74 -10.43 -6.12 20.54
C LEU A 74 -9.10 -5.37 20.39
N ALA A 75 -8.48 -5.47 19.22
CA ALA A 75 -7.24 -4.78 18.91
C ALA A 75 -7.42 -3.25 18.84
N GLU A 76 -8.55 -2.76 18.33
CA GLU A 76 -8.93 -1.35 18.36
C GLU A 76 -9.08 -0.83 19.79
N GLU A 77 -9.72 -1.61 20.67
CA GLU A 77 -9.86 -1.24 22.09
C GLU A 77 -8.50 -1.22 22.81
N LEU A 78 -7.64 -2.23 22.56
CA LEU A 78 -6.28 -2.26 23.09
C LEU A 78 -5.43 -1.12 22.54
N TYR A 79 -5.60 -0.79 21.26
CA TYR A 79 -5.00 0.37 20.65
C TYR A 79 -5.48 1.63 21.42
N ALA A 80 -6.77 1.90 21.49
CA ALA A 80 -7.33 3.08 22.14
C ALA A 80 -6.89 3.26 23.61
N ARG A 81 -6.73 2.18 24.37
CA ARG A 81 -6.33 2.20 25.79
C ARG A 81 -4.83 2.30 26.04
N THR A 82 -3.98 2.04 25.05
CA THR A 82 -2.53 2.14 25.23
C THR A 82 -2.14 3.62 25.34
N PRO A 83 -1.48 4.05 26.44
CA PRO A 83 -1.08 5.45 26.63
C PRO A 83 -0.01 5.82 25.60
N ARG A 84 -0.45 6.30 24.44
CA ARG A 84 0.40 6.96 23.46
C ARG A 84 0.54 8.41 23.88
N ALA A 85 1.72 8.99 23.69
CA ALA A 85 1.90 10.43 23.81
C ALA A 85 0.77 11.09 23.00
N GLN A 86 -0.13 11.78 23.70
CA GLN A 86 -1.30 12.39 23.09
C GLN A 86 -0.80 13.28 21.96
N SER A 87 -1.20 12.98 20.72
CA SER A 87 -1.09 13.99 19.69
C SER A 87 -2.02 15.12 20.13
N PRO A 88 -1.51 16.36 20.28
CA PRO A 88 -2.32 17.48 20.74
C PRO A 88 -3.58 17.62 19.89
N PRO A 89 -4.68 18.17 20.45
CA PRO A 89 -5.92 18.41 19.69
C PRO A 89 -5.57 19.10 18.37
N ALA A 90 -6.17 18.63 17.29
CA ALA A 90 -5.89 19.05 15.93
C ALA A 90 -6.08 20.56 15.76
N THR A 91 -5.03 21.31 16.08
CA THR A 91 -4.72 22.59 15.43
C THR A 91 -4.77 22.28 13.93
N PRO A 92 -5.40 23.09 13.06
CA PRO A 92 -5.48 22.81 11.64
C PRO A 92 -4.08 22.50 11.12
N ALA A 93 -3.80 21.20 10.99
CA ALA A 93 -2.46 20.72 10.83
C ALA A 93 -2.09 21.02 9.39
N GLY A 94 -1.26 22.05 9.23
CA GLY A 94 -0.45 22.22 8.03
C GLY A 94 0.29 20.91 7.77
N ILE A 95 -0.26 20.10 6.86
CA ILE A 95 0.34 19.06 6.05
C ILE A 95 1.70 18.53 6.59
N PRO A 96 1.73 17.45 7.42
CA PRO A 96 2.95 16.69 7.67
C PRO A 96 3.29 15.73 6.50
N VAL A 97 2.60 15.85 5.35
CA VAL A 97 2.90 15.12 4.11
C VAL A 97 4.28 15.49 3.58
N GLY A 98 4.80 16.67 3.90
CA GLY A 98 6.09 17.17 3.44
C GLY A 98 7.25 16.23 3.78
N ARG A 99 7.46 15.85 5.04
CA ARG A 99 8.68 15.11 5.44
C ARG A 99 8.75 13.67 4.91
N ARG A 100 7.62 12.94 4.88
CA ARG A 100 7.56 11.57 4.32
C ARG A 100 7.64 11.58 2.79
N ALA A 101 6.97 12.54 2.14
CA ALA A 101 7.07 12.72 0.70
C ALA A 101 8.47 13.17 0.25
N VAL A 102 9.12 14.07 1.00
CA VAL A 102 10.50 14.54 0.75
C VAL A 102 11.51 13.42 0.99
N ARG A 103 11.37 12.62 2.06
CA ARG A 103 12.23 11.42 2.25
C ARG A 103 12.02 10.39 1.13
N GLY A 104 10.76 10.09 0.78
CA GLY A 104 10.45 9.19 -0.33
C GLY A 104 10.98 9.70 -1.67
N PHE A 105 10.91 11.00 -1.91
CA PHE A 105 11.47 11.66 -3.09
C PHE A 105 13.00 11.59 -3.11
N GLY A 106 13.67 11.87 -1.99
CA GLY A 106 15.13 11.74 -1.88
C GLY A 106 15.61 10.32 -2.17
N TYR A 107 14.92 9.30 -1.63
CA TYR A 107 15.21 7.90 -1.97
C TYR A 107 14.89 7.55 -3.43
N ALA A 108 13.89 8.19 -4.04
CA ALA A 108 13.55 8.00 -5.45
C ALA A 108 14.54 8.68 -6.41
N LEU A 109 15.23 9.75 -5.96
CA LEU A 109 16.23 10.48 -6.74
C LEU A 109 17.58 9.78 -6.73
N LEU A 110 17.94 9.13 -5.63
CA LEU A 110 19.22 8.43 -5.44
C LEU A 110 19.59 7.46 -6.58
N PRO A 111 18.70 6.54 -7.03
CA PRO A 111 19.05 5.59 -8.10
C PRO A 111 19.23 6.29 -9.46
N GLY A 112 18.47 7.35 -9.74
CA GLY A 112 18.64 8.16 -10.95
C GLY A 112 19.95 8.95 -10.95
N ALA A 113 20.30 9.56 -9.81
CA ALA A 113 21.55 10.28 -9.63
C ALA A 113 22.78 9.36 -9.73
N LEU A 114 22.71 8.15 -9.16
CA LEU A 114 23.77 7.14 -9.30
C LEU A 114 23.95 6.68 -10.74
N ALA A 115 22.86 6.42 -11.46
CA ALA A 115 22.93 6.02 -12.87
C ALA A 115 23.52 7.14 -13.75
N LEU A 116 23.09 8.38 -13.52
CA LEU A 116 23.59 9.55 -14.24
C LEU A 116 25.06 9.84 -13.92
N GLY A 117 25.45 9.76 -12.65
CA GLY A 117 26.84 9.92 -12.21
C GLY A 117 27.75 8.83 -12.77
N ALA A 118 27.31 7.56 -12.77
CA ALA A 118 28.07 6.46 -13.36
C ALA A 118 28.26 6.63 -14.88
N ALA A 119 27.22 7.08 -15.59
CA ALA A 119 27.31 7.38 -17.01
C ALA A 119 28.27 8.54 -17.29
N ALA A 120 28.17 9.63 -16.52
CA ALA A 120 29.07 10.79 -16.64
C ALA A 120 30.54 10.45 -16.32
N ALA A 121 30.75 9.52 -15.39
CA ALA A 121 32.08 9.01 -15.03
C ALA A 121 32.64 7.94 -16.00
N GLY A 122 31.91 7.60 -17.08
CA GLY A 122 32.36 6.60 -18.06
C GLY A 122 32.44 5.18 -17.51
N VAL A 123 31.66 4.86 -16.47
CA VAL A 123 31.68 3.52 -15.84
C VAL A 123 31.16 2.48 -16.85
N PRO A 124 31.89 1.38 -17.11
CA PRO A 124 31.54 0.44 -18.18
C PRO A 124 30.18 -0.25 -17.98
N TRP A 125 29.72 -0.37 -16.74
CA TRP A 125 28.44 -0.98 -16.35
C TRP A 125 27.36 0.07 -15.97
N ALA A 126 27.53 1.34 -16.37
CA ALA A 126 26.55 2.40 -16.15
C ALA A 126 25.15 2.06 -16.74
N GLY A 127 25.11 1.39 -17.89
CA GLY A 127 23.87 0.92 -18.49
C GLY A 127 23.13 -0.08 -17.58
N ALA A 128 23.85 -1.04 -16.99
CA ALA A 128 23.28 -2.02 -16.07
C ALA A 128 22.77 -1.35 -14.78
N LEU A 129 23.52 -0.39 -14.24
CA LEU A 129 23.05 0.42 -13.10
C LEU A 129 21.75 1.15 -13.41
N ALA A 130 21.66 1.74 -14.60
CA ALA A 130 20.48 2.49 -15.00
C ALA A 130 19.26 1.56 -15.17
N VAL A 131 19.46 0.34 -15.69
CA VAL A 131 18.42 -0.71 -15.73
C VAL A 131 17.95 -1.06 -14.32
N LEU A 132 18.88 -1.33 -13.40
CA LEU A 132 18.55 -1.66 -12.01
C LEU A 132 17.80 -0.51 -11.32
N ALA A 133 18.24 0.73 -11.53
CA ALA A 133 17.60 1.93 -11.01
C ALA A 133 16.16 2.07 -11.52
N ALA A 134 15.93 1.91 -12.82
CA ALA A 134 14.61 1.99 -13.43
C ALA A 134 13.67 0.88 -12.90
N VAL A 135 14.15 -0.36 -12.79
CA VAL A 135 13.36 -1.51 -12.31
C VAL A 135 13.06 -1.39 -10.81
N ALA A 136 14.03 -0.96 -9.99
CA ALA A 136 13.81 -0.66 -8.57
C ALA A 136 12.75 0.44 -8.37
N GLY A 137 12.65 1.36 -9.33
CA GLY A 137 11.61 2.39 -9.41
C GLY A 137 10.18 1.86 -9.47
N LEU A 138 9.93 0.58 -9.77
CA LEU A 138 8.60 -0.02 -9.70
C LEU A 138 8.08 -0.19 -8.26
N GLY A 139 8.95 -0.06 -7.25
CA GLY A 139 8.58 -0.17 -5.83
C GLY A 139 8.28 -1.61 -5.42
N ARG A 140 7.59 -1.83 -4.29
CA ARG A 140 7.11 -3.15 -3.85
C ARG A 140 5.59 -3.27 -4.06
N PRO A 141 5.07 -4.45 -4.43
CA PRO A 141 3.62 -4.64 -4.58
C PRO A 141 2.92 -4.58 -3.21
N VAL A 142 1.68 -4.08 -3.18
CA VAL A 142 0.90 -3.93 -1.94
C VAL A 142 0.28 -5.24 -1.44
N ARG A 143 0.06 -6.23 -2.34
CA ARG A 143 -0.51 -7.54 -1.94
C ARG A 143 0.58 -8.60 -1.75
N PRO A 144 0.92 -8.98 -0.50
CA PRO A 144 1.75 -10.15 -0.23
C PRO A 144 0.96 -11.43 -0.61
N GLY A 145 1.64 -12.45 -1.13
CA GLY A 145 1.04 -13.77 -1.43
C GLY A 145 1.03 -14.21 -2.89
N ARG A 146 1.39 -13.34 -3.85
CA ARG A 146 1.76 -13.76 -5.22
C ARG A 146 3.06 -13.09 -5.62
N SER A 147 4.04 -13.86 -6.11
CA SER A 147 5.34 -13.31 -6.54
C SER A 147 5.15 -12.31 -7.69
N ALA A 148 5.53 -11.07 -7.48
CA ALA A 148 5.59 -10.06 -8.55
C ALA A 148 6.88 -10.18 -9.38
N ALA A 149 7.79 -11.08 -8.98
CA ALA A 149 9.03 -11.44 -9.66
C ALA A 149 8.93 -11.50 -11.19
N PRO A 150 7.96 -12.19 -11.82
CA PRO A 150 7.90 -12.24 -13.29
C PRO A 150 7.71 -10.86 -13.93
N VAL A 151 7.01 -9.93 -13.28
CA VAL A 151 6.84 -8.56 -13.78
C VAL A 151 8.15 -7.78 -13.70
N TYR A 152 8.90 -7.90 -12.60
CA TYR A 152 10.22 -7.26 -12.48
C TYR A 152 11.23 -7.85 -13.47
N LEU A 153 11.19 -9.16 -13.70
CA LEU A 153 12.05 -9.81 -14.70
C LEU A 153 11.71 -9.35 -16.12
N LEU A 154 10.42 -9.27 -16.48
CA LEU A 154 10.00 -8.73 -17.77
C LEU A 154 10.38 -7.26 -17.92
N ALA A 155 10.20 -6.44 -16.88
CA ALA A 155 10.63 -5.04 -16.90
C ALA A 155 12.16 -4.92 -17.07
N ALA A 156 12.93 -5.74 -16.37
CA ALA A 156 14.39 -5.79 -16.52
C ALA A 156 14.80 -6.24 -17.93
N ALA A 157 14.11 -7.21 -18.50
CA ALA A 157 14.33 -7.65 -19.88
C ALA A 157 14.01 -6.54 -20.89
N VAL A 158 12.84 -5.88 -20.78
CA VAL A 158 12.44 -4.77 -21.66
C VAL A 158 13.45 -3.62 -21.57
N VAL A 159 13.77 -3.17 -20.36
CA VAL A 159 14.68 -2.02 -20.15
C VAL A 159 16.10 -2.40 -20.56
N GLY A 160 16.60 -3.57 -20.17
CA GLY A 160 17.92 -4.06 -20.54
C GLY A 160 18.08 -4.21 -22.04
N TRP A 161 17.09 -4.79 -22.72
CA TRP A 161 17.08 -4.91 -24.18
C TRP A 161 17.08 -3.55 -24.88
N ALA A 162 16.26 -2.61 -24.41
CA ALA A 162 16.19 -1.29 -24.99
C ALA A 162 17.49 -0.50 -24.77
N VAL A 163 18.12 -0.61 -23.59
CA VAL A 163 19.43 -0.02 -23.29
C VAL A 163 20.53 -0.65 -24.15
N LEU A 164 20.49 -1.96 -24.38
CA LEU A 164 21.44 -2.63 -25.27
C LEU A 164 21.34 -2.11 -26.71
N ARG A 165 20.13 -1.79 -27.18
CA ARG A 165 19.89 -1.30 -28.55
C ARG A 165 20.11 0.20 -28.75
N HIS A 166 19.77 1.02 -27.75
CA HIS A 166 19.75 2.48 -27.86
C HIS A 166 20.78 3.17 -26.97
N GLY A 167 21.57 2.41 -26.22
CA GLY A 167 22.66 2.88 -25.38
C GLY A 167 22.27 3.30 -23.96
N THR A 168 23.30 3.55 -23.15
CA THR A 168 23.22 4.04 -21.76
C THR A 168 22.35 5.29 -21.58
N PRO A 169 22.34 6.29 -22.50
CA PRO A 169 21.43 7.43 -22.44
C PRO A 169 19.96 7.06 -22.18
N LEU A 170 19.46 6.01 -22.83
CA LEU A 170 18.10 5.53 -22.62
C LEU A 170 17.88 5.06 -21.19
N GLY A 171 18.82 4.29 -20.66
CA GLY A 171 18.75 3.78 -19.29
C GLY A 171 18.73 4.94 -18.28
N VAL A 172 19.60 5.92 -18.48
CA VAL A 172 19.68 7.12 -17.62
C VAL A 172 18.37 7.90 -17.69
N ALA A 173 17.79 8.09 -18.88
CA ALA A 173 16.49 8.75 -19.03
C ALA A 173 15.39 8.05 -18.21
N LEU A 174 15.31 6.71 -18.29
CA LEU A 174 14.33 5.92 -17.55
C LEU A 174 14.57 5.97 -16.04
N ALA A 175 15.83 5.92 -15.60
CA ALA A 175 16.21 6.02 -14.19
C ALA A 175 15.87 7.41 -13.61
N VAL A 176 16.16 8.48 -14.34
CA VAL A 176 15.81 9.86 -13.95
C VAL A 176 14.29 10.05 -13.89
N ALA A 177 13.53 9.43 -14.81
CA ALA A 177 12.07 9.49 -14.81
C ALA A 177 11.41 8.80 -13.59
N VAL A 178 12.14 7.98 -12.81
CA VAL A 178 11.60 7.33 -11.60
C VAL A 178 11.14 8.37 -10.56
N ALA A 179 11.91 9.44 -10.36
CA ALA A 179 11.62 10.48 -9.37
C ALA A 179 10.30 11.24 -9.66
N PRO A 180 10.08 11.82 -10.87
CA PRO A 180 8.79 12.41 -11.20
C PRO A 180 7.66 11.36 -11.22
N GLY A 181 7.94 10.10 -11.56
CA GLY A 181 6.97 9.01 -11.46
C GLY A 181 6.49 8.74 -10.03
N HIS A 182 7.40 8.84 -9.05
CA HIS A 182 7.04 8.74 -7.64
C HIS A 182 6.12 9.89 -7.20
N LEU A 183 6.47 11.13 -7.58
CA LEU A 183 5.66 12.32 -7.25
C LEU A 183 4.28 12.29 -7.91
N ALA A 184 4.23 11.96 -9.20
CA ALA A 184 2.99 11.84 -9.96
C ALA A 184 2.06 10.77 -9.34
N GLY A 185 2.61 9.61 -8.97
CA GLY A 185 1.85 8.55 -8.28
C GLY A 185 1.35 8.98 -6.90
N ALA A 186 2.18 9.66 -6.11
CA ALA A 186 1.80 10.17 -4.80
C ALA A 186 0.71 11.25 -4.89
N TRP A 187 0.81 12.14 -5.89
CA TRP A 187 -0.19 13.17 -6.17
C TRP A 187 -1.52 12.55 -6.61
N PHE A 188 -1.48 11.57 -7.52
CA PHE A 188 -2.65 10.80 -7.93
C PHE A 188 -3.34 10.16 -6.72
N ALA A 189 -2.58 9.45 -5.87
CA ALA A 189 -3.11 8.79 -4.69
C ALA A 189 -3.73 9.80 -3.70
N ALA A 190 -3.07 10.94 -3.46
CA ALA A 190 -3.60 12.00 -2.59
C ALA A 190 -4.90 12.61 -3.15
N ARG A 191 -4.96 12.83 -4.47
CA ARG A 191 -6.13 13.43 -5.12
C ARG A 191 -7.29 12.45 -5.27
N ALA A 192 -7.01 11.17 -5.50
CA ALA A 192 -7.99 10.08 -5.48
C ALA A 192 -8.63 9.95 -4.09
N ARG A 193 -7.84 9.97 -3.00
CA ARG A 193 -8.37 9.98 -1.62
C ARG A 193 -9.28 11.17 -1.34
N ARG A 194 -8.88 12.38 -1.76
CA ARG A 194 -9.72 13.59 -1.63
C ARG A 194 -11.04 13.49 -2.39
N ARG A 195 -11.03 12.85 -3.58
CA ARG A 195 -12.26 12.60 -4.37
C ARG A 195 -13.15 11.59 -3.67
N LEU A 196 -12.59 10.50 -3.17
CA LEU A 196 -13.33 9.44 -2.48
C LEU A 196 -14.09 9.96 -1.25
N ALA A 197 -13.48 10.87 -0.48
CA ALA A 197 -14.12 11.49 0.69
C ALA A 197 -15.35 12.36 0.36
N GLY A 198 -15.47 12.85 -0.88
CA GLY A 198 -16.58 13.70 -1.33
C GLY A 198 -17.64 12.98 -2.16
N SER A 199 -17.37 11.76 -2.63
CA SER A 199 -18.28 11.00 -3.50
C SER A 199 -19.19 10.09 -2.68
N ARG A 200 -20.49 10.09 -2.99
CA ARG A 200 -21.49 9.23 -2.31
C ARG A 200 -21.79 7.94 -3.07
N ALA A 201 -21.49 7.89 -4.37
CA ALA A 201 -21.62 6.71 -5.23
C ALA A 201 -20.29 6.31 -5.88
N LEU A 202 -20.20 5.04 -6.28
CA LEU A 202 -19.01 4.48 -6.92
C LEU A 202 -18.85 4.98 -8.36
N GLU A 203 -19.96 5.18 -9.10
CA GLU A 203 -19.92 5.73 -10.45
C GLU A 203 -19.35 7.15 -10.46
N ASP A 204 -19.83 8.03 -9.58
CA ASP A 204 -19.36 9.42 -9.43
C ASP A 204 -17.85 9.49 -9.16
N PHE A 205 -17.35 8.56 -8.34
CA PHE A 205 -15.94 8.45 -8.05
C PHE A 205 -15.14 7.99 -9.29
N ALA A 206 -15.61 6.95 -9.99
CA ALA A 206 -14.95 6.44 -11.18
C ALA A 206 -14.86 7.49 -12.28
N ASP A 207 -15.93 8.27 -12.50
CA ASP A 207 -15.95 9.35 -13.49
C ASP A 207 -15.03 10.52 -13.11
N GLY A 208 -14.89 10.82 -11.82
CA GLY A 208 -13.94 11.81 -11.33
C GLY A 208 -12.47 11.38 -11.38
N VAL A 209 -12.17 10.08 -11.34
CA VAL A 209 -10.80 9.52 -11.30
C VAL A 209 -10.21 9.31 -12.70
N LYS A 210 -11.04 8.99 -13.72
CA LYS A 210 -10.60 8.87 -15.12
C LYS A 210 -9.79 10.10 -15.61
N PRO A 211 -10.31 11.34 -15.55
CA PRO A 211 -9.56 12.52 -16.03
C PRO A 211 -8.33 12.81 -15.17
N LEU A 212 -8.38 12.45 -13.88
CA LEU A 212 -7.24 12.59 -12.98
C LEU A 212 -6.07 11.67 -13.39
N LEU A 213 -6.37 10.42 -13.75
CA LEU A 213 -5.37 9.47 -14.21
C LEU A 213 -4.75 9.95 -15.53
N VAL A 214 -5.56 10.40 -16.48
CA VAL A 214 -5.09 10.95 -17.76
C VAL A 214 -4.21 12.18 -17.53
N GLY A 215 -4.64 13.13 -16.68
CA GLY A 215 -3.85 14.32 -16.36
C GLY A 215 -2.51 13.97 -15.69
N THR A 216 -2.51 12.98 -14.79
CA THR A 216 -1.27 12.50 -14.15
C THR A 216 -0.35 11.83 -15.17
N ALA A 217 -0.90 11.00 -16.05
CA ALA A 217 -0.14 10.35 -17.11
C ALA A 217 0.47 11.39 -18.06
N LEU A 218 -0.28 12.41 -18.48
CA LEU A 218 0.23 13.51 -19.32
C LEU A 218 1.36 14.29 -18.64
N LEU A 219 1.20 14.64 -17.36
CA LEU A 219 2.25 15.30 -16.59
C LEU A 219 3.52 14.44 -16.52
N PHE A 220 3.36 13.14 -16.29
CA PHE A 220 4.49 12.21 -16.26
C PHE A 220 5.15 12.06 -17.65
N THR A 221 4.36 11.99 -18.72
CA THR A 221 4.87 11.92 -20.10
C THR A 221 5.73 13.15 -20.43
N ALA A 222 5.31 14.35 -20.03
CA ALA A 222 6.10 15.56 -20.20
C ALA A 222 7.42 15.50 -19.43
N ALA A 223 7.40 15.04 -18.18
CA ALA A 223 8.61 14.85 -17.38
C ALA A 223 9.56 13.79 -17.98
N ALA A 224 9.01 12.70 -18.50
CA ALA A 224 9.78 11.65 -19.17
C ALA A 224 10.43 12.15 -20.48
N ALA A 225 9.73 12.99 -21.25
CA ALA A 225 10.29 13.63 -22.44
C ALA A 225 11.45 14.57 -22.07
N GLY A 226 11.32 15.35 -20.99
CA GLY A 226 12.40 16.18 -20.46
C GLY A 226 13.61 15.36 -20.01
N ALA A 227 13.39 14.26 -19.28
CA ALA A 227 14.46 13.34 -18.87
C ALA A 227 15.18 12.70 -20.08
N ALA A 228 14.42 12.30 -21.11
CA ALA A 228 14.98 11.78 -22.36
C ALA A 228 15.83 12.83 -23.10
N ALA A 229 15.35 14.07 -23.19
CA ALA A 229 16.09 15.16 -23.82
C ALA A 229 17.40 15.47 -23.09
N VAL A 230 17.37 15.57 -21.75
CA VAL A 230 18.57 15.83 -20.94
C VAL A 230 19.59 14.70 -21.04
N ALA A 231 19.13 13.45 -21.09
CA ALA A 231 20.01 12.30 -21.21
C ALA A 231 20.53 12.07 -22.64
N GLY A 232 19.98 12.74 -23.66
CA GLY A 232 20.30 12.48 -25.07
C GLY A 232 19.70 11.16 -25.60
N ALA A 233 18.60 10.70 -25.00
CA ALA A 233 17.93 9.45 -25.37
C ALA A 233 16.90 9.66 -26.50
N PRO A 234 16.63 8.63 -27.34
CA PRO A 234 15.62 8.73 -28.38
C PRO A 234 14.21 8.83 -27.77
N LEU A 235 13.57 10.00 -27.91
CA LEU A 235 12.21 10.26 -27.40
C LEU A 235 11.17 9.20 -27.83
N PRO A 236 11.14 8.74 -29.11
CA PRO A 236 10.16 7.75 -29.56
C PRO A 236 10.23 6.41 -28.81
N THR A 237 11.37 6.09 -28.21
CA THR A 237 11.56 4.86 -27.42
C THR A 237 11.47 5.14 -25.92
N ALA A 238 12.11 6.22 -25.45
CA ALA A 238 12.22 6.55 -24.03
C ALA A 238 10.86 6.86 -23.39
N VAL A 239 10.06 7.70 -24.06
CA VAL A 239 8.77 8.17 -23.53
C VAL A 239 7.78 7.03 -23.34
N PRO A 240 7.47 6.18 -24.35
CA PRO A 240 6.49 5.11 -24.15
C PRO A 240 6.95 4.05 -23.14
N LEU A 241 8.25 3.75 -23.07
CA LEU A 241 8.79 2.85 -22.04
C LEU A 241 8.66 3.43 -20.63
N ALA A 242 8.96 4.73 -20.46
CA ALA A 242 8.75 5.40 -19.18
C ALA A 242 7.27 5.35 -18.76
N VAL A 243 6.35 5.64 -19.70
CA VAL A 243 4.90 5.59 -19.43
C VAL A 243 4.46 4.18 -19.07
N LEU A 244 4.94 3.16 -19.78
CA LEU A 244 4.67 1.75 -19.49
C LEU A 244 5.13 1.35 -18.09
N LEU A 245 6.34 1.75 -17.69
CA LEU A 245 6.88 1.50 -16.34
C LEU A 245 6.07 2.25 -15.26
N PHE A 246 5.66 3.49 -15.53
CA PHE A 246 4.84 4.28 -14.62
C PHE A 246 3.46 3.65 -14.40
N LEU A 247 2.77 3.24 -15.47
CA LEU A 247 1.49 2.52 -15.38
C LEU A 247 1.66 1.20 -14.63
N THR A 248 2.75 0.47 -14.89
CA THR A 248 3.08 -0.77 -14.19
C THR A 248 3.24 -0.55 -12.69
N ARG A 249 4.06 0.43 -12.29
CA ARG A 249 4.24 0.84 -10.88
C ARG A 249 2.89 1.14 -10.24
N LEU A 250 2.06 1.93 -10.92
CA LEU A 250 0.77 2.36 -10.39
C LEU A 250 -0.18 1.18 -10.19
N MET A 251 -0.23 0.26 -11.16
CA MET A 251 -1.01 -0.97 -11.05
C MET A 251 -0.50 -1.90 -9.93
N LEU A 252 0.82 -2.06 -9.77
CA LEU A 252 1.41 -2.85 -8.68
C LEU A 252 1.12 -2.23 -7.30
N ALA A 253 1.18 -0.91 -7.20
CA ALA A 253 0.88 -0.16 -5.99
C ALA A 253 -0.60 -0.24 -5.58
N HIS A 254 -1.53 -0.45 -6.52
CA HIS A 254 -2.96 -0.60 -6.24
C HIS A 254 -3.43 -2.07 -6.25
N GLY A 255 -2.51 -3.04 -6.37
CA GLY A 255 -2.84 -4.47 -6.34
C GLY A 255 -3.65 -4.97 -7.55
N ALA A 256 -3.53 -4.28 -8.69
CA ALA A 256 -4.23 -4.59 -9.93
C ALA A 256 -3.78 -5.94 -10.56
N PRO A 257 -4.60 -6.57 -11.43
CA PRO A 257 -4.27 -7.83 -12.06
C PRO A 257 -3.02 -7.74 -12.94
N ARG A 258 -2.10 -8.69 -12.77
CA ARG A 258 -0.77 -8.68 -13.42
C ARG A 258 -0.76 -9.18 -14.86
N ARG A 259 -1.84 -9.83 -15.32
CA ARG A 259 -1.93 -10.38 -16.69
C ARG A 259 -1.78 -9.28 -17.76
N GLY A 260 -2.48 -8.15 -17.58
CA GLY A 260 -2.37 -7.01 -18.49
C GLY A 260 -0.97 -6.40 -18.50
N ILE A 261 -0.35 -6.28 -17.32
CA ILE A 261 1.04 -5.80 -17.18
C ILE A 261 2.01 -6.71 -17.93
N ALA A 262 1.91 -8.03 -17.72
CA ALA A 262 2.78 -8.99 -18.36
C ALA A 262 2.62 -8.99 -19.89
N ALA A 263 1.38 -8.91 -20.39
CA ALA A 263 1.10 -8.81 -21.82
C ALA A 263 1.68 -7.53 -22.44
N ALA A 264 1.55 -6.38 -21.76
CA ALA A 264 2.12 -5.12 -22.23
C ALA A 264 3.66 -5.16 -22.24
N MET A 265 4.29 -5.74 -21.21
CA MET A 265 5.75 -5.92 -21.19
C MET A 265 6.24 -6.88 -22.27
N ALA A 266 5.52 -7.98 -22.51
CA ALA A 266 5.83 -8.92 -23.59
C ALA A 266 5.70 -8.24 -24.97
N LEU A 267 4.67 -7.41 -25.17
CA LEU A 267 4.52 -6.62 -26.39
C LEU A 267 5.69 -5.64 -26.57
N ALA A 268 6.16 -4.99 -25.49
CA ALA A 268 7.29 -4.08 -25.55
C ALA A 268 8.64 -4.75 -25.89
N LEU A 269 8.76 -6.08 -25.75
CA LEU A 269 9.93 -6.86 -26.20
C LEU A 269 9.94 -7.11 -27.70
N VAL A 270 8.79 -6.96 -28.39
CA VAL A 270 8.71 -7.17 -29.84
C VAL A 270 9.63 -6.15 -30.52
N PRO A 271 10.54 -6.58 -31.42
CA PRO A 271 11.53 -5.71 -32.05
C PRO A 271 10.92 -4.84 -33.16
N PHE A 272 9.83 -4.14 -32.85
CA PHE A 272 9.09 -3.26 -33.74
C PHE A 272 9.02 -1.86 -33.12
N PRO A 273 9.31 -0.78 -33.88
CA PRO A 273 9.46 0.57 -33.31
C PRO A 273 8.19 1.09 -32.62
N ALA A 274 6.99 0.69 -33.06
CA ALA A 274 5.74 1.10 -32.42
C ALA A 274 5.32 0.22 -31.24
N ALA A 275 6.02 -0.89 -30.98
CA ALA A 275 5.69 -1.82 -29.89
C ALA A 275 5.62 -1.19 -28.49
N PRO A 276 6.57 -0.34 -28.04
CA PRO A 276 6.47 0.28 -26.71
C PRO A 276 5.28 1.24 -26.63
N PHE A 277 4.96 1.94 -27.74
CA PHE A 277 3.81 2.83 -27.80
C PHE A 277 2.50 2.05 -27.72
N ALA A 278 2.37 0.98 -28.49
CA ALA A 278 1.22 0.08 -28.46
C ALA A 278 1.06 -0.59 -27.08
N ALA A 279 2.15 -0.99 -26.44
CA ALA A 279 2.15 -1.53 -25.09
C ALA A 279 1.65 -0.51 -24.06
N ALA A 280 2.17 0.72 -24.09
CA ALA A 280 1.75 1.79 -23.18
C ALA A 280 0.26 2.16 -23.39
N ALA A 281 -0.16 2.34 -24.64
CA ALA A 281 -1.55 2.64 -24.98
C ALA A 281 -2.50 1.50 -24.59
N GLY A 282 -2.13 0.25 -24.90
CA GLY A 282 -2.89 -0.94 -24.56
C GLY A 282 -3.01 -1.18 -23.05
N LEU A 283 -2.02 -0.77 -22.25
CA LEU A 283 -2.08 -0.87 -20.79
C LEU A 283 -2.90 0.25 -20.15
N LEU A 284 -3.10 1.38 -20.83
CA LEU A 284 -3.83 2.53 -20.29
C LEU A 284 -5.28 2.18 -19.95
N VAL A 285 -5.97 1.47 -20.84
CA VAL A 285 -7.37 1.03 -20.64
C VAL A 285 -7.54 0.14 -19.40
N PRO A 286 -6.82 -0.99 -19.26
CA PRO A 286 -6.91 -1.82 -18.07
C PRO A 286 -6.38 -1.11 -16.81
N ALA A 287 -5.44 -0.16 -16.94
CA ALA A 287 -5.01 0.66 -15.81
C ALA A 287 -6.17 1.54 -15.29
N VAL A 288 -6.89 2.25 -16.18
CA VAL A 288 -8.06 3.07 -15.81
C VAL A 288 -9.11 2.22 -15.08
N LEU A 289 -9.45 1.05 -15.63
CA LEU A 289 -10.46 0.16 -15.06
C LEU A 289 -10.03 -0.49 -13.74
N ALA A 290 -8.76 -0.90 -13.64
CA ALA A 290 -8.26 -1.55 -12.44
C ALA A 290 -8.09 -0.54 -11.30
N LEU A 291 -7.63 0.67 -11.59
CA LEU A 291 -7.44 1.70 -10.58
C LEU A 291 -8.76 2.24 -10.05
N SER A 292 -9.76 2.46 -10.89
CA SER A 292 -11.08 2.92 -10.42
C SER A 292 -11.71 1.93 -9.45
N ARG A 293 -11.60 0.63 -9.72
CA ARG A 293 -12.08 -0.44 -8.82
C ARG A 293 -11.22 -0.59 -7.57
N ALA A 294 -9.90 -0.58 -7.70
CA ALA A 294 -8.99 -0.78 -6.57
C ALA A 294 -9.05 0.37 -5.56
N SER A 295 -9.20 1.60 -6.04
CA SER A 295 -9.30 2.78 -5.18
C SER A 295 -10.66 2.91 -4.46
N ALA A 296 -11.69 2.21 -4.93
CA ALA A 296 -12.98 2.10 -4.23
C ALA A 296 -12.97 1.12 -3.04
N HIS A 297 -12.12 0.08 -3.10
CA HIS A 297 -11.98 -0.92 -2.03
C HIS A 297 -10.90 -0.57 -1.00
N ALA A 298 -10.06 0.42 -1.28
CA ALA A 298 -9.15 1.00 -0.30
C ALA A 298 -9.93 1.92 0.66
N ARG A 299 -10.89 1.37 1.41
CA ARG A 299 -11.30 1.99 2.67
C ARG A 299 -10.21 1.70 3.70
N PRO A 300 -9.75 2.69 4.47
CA PRO A 300 -8.90 2.43 5.62
C PRO A 300 -9.63 1.54 6.63
#